data_AF-A0A966P5M7-F1
#
_entry.id   AF-A0A966P5M7-F1
#
_cell.length_a   1.000
_cell.length_b   1.000
_cell.length_c   1.000
_cell.angle_alpha   90.00
_cell.angle_beta   90.00
_cell.angle_gamma   90.00
#
_symmetry.space_group_name_H-M   'P 1'
#
loop_
_entity.id
_entity.type
_entity.pdbx_description
1 polymer ?
#
loop_
_entity_poly.entity_id
_entity_poly.type
_entity_poly.pdbx_seq_one_letter_code
_entity_poly.pdbx_strand_id
1 'polypeptide(L)'
;MIISDGYNGTPSGFENICEDDAGYTKWYVLHAEANAILKVAGSTQSCEGATLYLTMSPCTNCSKLIHQAGIKRVVYASEYKDLSGVDFLQRAGVVVEFLPPVA
;
A
#
# COMPACT_ATOMS: atom_id res chain seq x y z
N MET A 1 8.24 3.30 -16.19
CA MET A 1 7.09 4.23 -16.23
C MET A 1 6.40 4.16 -14.88
N ILE A 2 6.03 5.29 -14.29
CA ILE A 2 5.22 5.34 -13.06
C ILE A 2 3.77 5.57 -13.49
N ILE A 3 2.87 4.68 -13.09
CA ILE A 3 1.43 4.71 -13.46
C ILE A 3 0.53 5.20 -12.33
N SER A 4 1.04 5.24 -11.09
CA SER A 4 0.32 5.67 -9.90
C SER A 4 1.28 5.98 -8.75
N ASP A 5 0.77 6.75 -7.81
CA ASP A 5 1.39 7.15 -6.55
C ASP A 5 0.27 7.30 -5.51
N GLY A 6 0.62 7.13 -4.23
CA GLY A 6 -0.32 7.24 -3.12
C GLY A 6 0.40 7.51 -1.80
N TYR A 7 -0.30 8.19 -0.89
CA TYR A 7 0.11 8.45 0.48
C TYR A 7 -1.09 8.18 1.41
N ASN A 8 -0.85 8.03 2.70
CA ASN A 8 -1.93 7.84 3.67
C ASN A 8 -2.67 9.15 3.93
N GLY A 9 -4.00 9.10 3.95
CA GLY A 9 -4.82 10.30 4.14
C GLY A 9 -6.30 9.99 4.27
N THR A 10 -7.08 10.99 4.68
CA THR A 10 -8.54 10.85 4.68
C THR A 10 -9.08 10.85 3.23
N PRO A 11 -10.28 10.31 2.97
CA PRO A 11 -10.89 10.35 1.65
C PRO A 11 -10.98 11.78 1.08
N SER A 12 -10.95 11.91 -0.24
CA SER A 12 -11.07 13.21 -0.92
C SER A 12 -12.33 13.97 -0.46
N GLY A 13 -12.16 15.24 -0.11
CA GLY A 13 -13.23 16.10 0.41
C GLY A 13 -13.38 16.10 1.93
N PHE A 14 -12.56 15.34 2.66
CA PHE A 14 -12.50 15.35 4.13
C PHE A 14 -11.37 16.26 4.63
N GLU A 15 -11.29 16.43 5.96
CA GLU A 15 -10.38 17.34 6.67
C GLU A 15 -8.88 17.02 6.57
N ASN A 16 -8.50 15.84 6.05
CA ASN A 16 -7.13 15.35 5.97
C ASN A 16 -6.36 15.27 7.30
N ILE A 17 -7.10 15.18 8.40
CA ILE A 17 -6.58 14.88 9.74
C ILE A 17 -6.78 13.38 9.99
N CYS A 18 -5.67 12.63 10.05
CA CYS A 18 -5.69 11.17 10.10
C CYS A 18 -6.06 10.63 11.49
N GLU A 19 -5.74 11.37 12.54
CA GLU A 19 -5.92 10.99 13.93
C GLU A 19 -7.15 11.65 14.55
N ASP A 20 -7.81 10.94 15.48
CA ASP A 20 -8.84 11.52 16.35
C ASP A 20 -8.24 12.27 17.54
N ASP A 21 -9.09 12.88 18.38
CA ASP A 21 -8.66 13.64 19.55
C ASP A 21 -7.91 12.78 20.60
N ALA A 22 -8.05 11.46 20.52
CA ALA A 22 -7.35 10.50 21.39
C ALA A 22 -6.05 9.99 20.75
N GLY A 23 -5.70 10.43 19.54
CA GLY A 23 -4.48 10.06 18.82
C GLY A 23 -4.57 8.74 18.06
N TYR A 24 -5.76 8.14 17.91
CA TYR A 24 -5.95 6.94 17.12
C TYR A 24 -6.22 7.30 15.65
N THR A 25 -5.63 6.54 14.73
CA THR A 25 -5.93 6.69 13.30
C THR A 25 -7.40 6.38 13.05
N LYS A 26 -8.11 7.32 12.43
CA LYS A 26 -9.54 7.20 12.11
C LYS A 26 -9.75 6.03 11.16
N TRP A 27 -10.81 5.25 11.38
CA TRP A 27 -11.08 4.00 10.65
C TRP A 27 -11.22 4.18 9.13
N TYR A 28 -11.56 5.39 8.67
CA TYR A 28 -11.74 5.73 7.26
C TYR A 28 -10.49 6.29 6.58
N VAL A 29 -9.36 6.41 7.30
CA VAL A 29 -8.07 6.77 6.67
C VAL A 29 -7.69 5.68 5.68
N LEU A 30 -7.36 6.10 4.47
CA LEU A 30 -6.86 5.23 3.43
C LEU A 30 -5.35 5.15 3.53
N HIS A 31 -4.82 3.94 3.44
CA HIS A 31 -3.39 3.70 3.37
C HIS A 31 -2.82 4.09 2.00
N ALA A 32 -1.51 4.30 1.94
CA ALA A 32 -0.81 4.67 0.71
C ALA A 32 -1.03 3.63 -0.41
N GLU A 33 -0.99 2.34 -0.07
CA GLU A 33 -1.22 1.22 -0.99
C GLU A 33 -2.62 1.26 -1.59
N ALA A 34 -3.63 1.48 -0.75
CA ALA A 34 -5.02 1.56 -1.18
C ALA A 34 -5.23 2.76 -2.11
N ASN A 35 -4.69 3.93 -1.75
CA ASN A 35 -4.78 5.13 -2.59
C ASN A 35 -4.07 4.94 -3.94
N ALA A 36 -2.90 4.29 -3.98
CA ALA A 36 -2.20 4.00 -5.22
C ALA A 36 -3.02 3.06 -6.13
N ILE A 37 -3.65 2.03 -5.58
CA ILE A 37 -4.52 1.10 -6.34
C ILE A 37 -5.78 1.82 -6.83
N LEU A 38 -6.44 2.60 -5.98
CA LEU A 38 -7.66 3.33 -6.32
C LEU A 38 -7.41 4.38 -7.41
N LYS A 39 -6.24 5.04 -7.39
CA LYS A 39 -5.85 5.98 -8.45
C LYS A 39 -5.70 5.28 -9.81
N VAL A 40 -5.19 4.05 -9.84
CA VAL A 40 -5.18 3.23 -11.07
C VAL A 40 -6.60 2.89 -11.50
N ALA A 41 -7.46 2.46 -10.56
CA ALA A 41 -8.85 2.09 -10.85
C ALA A 41 -9.69 3.25 -11.42
N GLY A 42 -9.38 4.50 -11.05
CA GLY A 42 -9.98 5.71 -11.60
C GLY A 42 -9.36 6.19 -12.93
N SER A 43 -8.40 5.45 -13.50
CA SER A 43 -7.67 5.81 -14.71
C SER A 43 -7.91 4.80 -15.84
N THR A 44 -7.23 5.00 -16.98
CA THR A 44 -7.22 4.05 -18.10
C THR A 44 -6.06 3.04 -18.03
N GLN A 45 -5.30 3.01 -16.93
CA GLN A 45 -4.16 2.12 -16.72
C GLN A 45 -4.55 0.86 -15.93
N SER A 46 -3.66 -0.14 -15.93
CA SER A 46 -3.82 -1.38 -15.16
C SER A 46 -2.61 -1.61 -14.25
N CYS A 47 -2.87 -2.21 -13.09
CA CYS A 47 -1.83 -2.66 -12.15
C CYS A 47 -1.48 -4.15 -12.30
N GLU A 48 -2.12 -4.87 -13.24
CA GLU A 48 -1.76 -6.26 -13.55
C GLU A 48 -0.31 -6.35 -14.02
N GLY A 49 0.48 -7.23 -13.40
CA GLY A 49 1.90 -7.39 -13.70
C GLY A 49 2.81 -6.29 -13.13
N ALA A 50 2.27 -5.30 -12.42
CA ALA A 50 3.05 -4.17 -11.94
C ALA A 50 3.96 -4.52 -10.75
N THR A 51 4.89 -3.61 -10.49
CA THR A 51 5.68 -3.57 -9.25
C THR A 51 5.22 -2.40 -8.39
N LEU A 52 4.99 -2.64 -7.10
CA LEU A 52 4.65 -1.62 -6.11
C LEU A 52 5.85 -1.34 -5.21
N TYR A 53 6.23 -0.07 -5.11
CA TYR A 53 7.29 0.39 -4.21
C TYR A 53 6.66 1.12 -3.02
N LEU A 54 7.03 0.72 -1.81
CA LEU A 54 6.48 1.23 -0.55
C LEU A 54 7.59 1.74 0.35
N THR A 55 7.25 2.71 1.19
CA THR A 55 8.16 3.14 2.27
C THR A 55 8.17 2.12 3.40
N MET A 56 6.99 1.63 3.81
CA MET A 56 6.82 0.63 4.86
C MET A 56 6.17 -0.65 4.33
N SER A 57 6.39 -1.78 5.01
CA SER A 57 5.75 -3.05 4.65
C SER A 57 4.22 -2.95 4.71
N PRO A 58 3.49 -3.58 3.77
CA PRO A 58 2.04 -3.44 3.70
C PRO A 58 1.33 -4.14 4.85
N CYS A 59 0.21 -3.56 5.31
CA CYS A 59 -0.64 -4.20 6.30
C CYS A 59 -1.45 -5.36 5.68
N THR A 60 -2.00 -6.24 6.51
CA THR A 60 -2.84 -7.37 6.08
C THR A 60 -4.01 -6.96 5.18
N ASN A 61 -4.64 -5.82 5.47
CA ASN A 61 -5.74 -5.30 4.66
C ASN A 61 -5.30 -4.78 3.29
N CYS A 62 -4.10 -4.22 3.16
CA CYS A 62 -3.58 -3.77 1.88
C CYS A 62 -3.00 -4.93 1.07
N SER A 63 -2.38 -5.91 1.73
CA SER A 63 -1.82 -7.10 1.08
C SER A 63 -2.84 -7.89 0.26
N LYS A 64 -4.06 -8.08 0.77
CA LYS A 64 -5.14 -8.73 0.00
C LYS A 64 -5.52 -7.93 -1.25
N LEU A 65 -5.51 -6.59 -1.17
CA LEU A 65 -5.80 -5.71 -2.31
C LEU A 65 -4.68 -5.77 -3.35
N ILE A 66 -3.42 -5.73 -2.90
CA ILE A 66 -2.23 -5.85 -3.75
C ILE A 66 -2.29 -7.14 -4.57
N HIS A 67 -2.55 -8.27 -3.91
CA HIS A 67 -2.67 -9.56 -4.60
C HIS A 67 -3.82 -9.55 -5.61
N GLN A 68 -5.01 -9.12 -5.19
CA GLN A 68 -6.21 -9.12 -6.04
C GLN A 68 -6.11 -8.15 -7.23
N ALA A 69 -5.33 -7.07 -7.08
CA ALA A 69 -5.04 -6.09 -8.13
C ALA A 69 -4.07 -6.61 -9.20
N GLY A 70 -3.49 -7.81 -9.03
CA GLY A 70 -2.61 -8.42 -10.03
C GLY A 70 -1.15 -7.96 -9.95
N ILE A 71 -0.77 -7.25 -8.89
CA ILE A 71 0.62 -6.83 -8.64
C ILE A 71 1.49 -8.06 -8.37
N LYS A 72 2.63 -8.16 -9.04
CA LYS A 72 3.51 -9.35 -8.99
C LYS A 72 4.75 -9.16 -8.14
N ARG A 73 5.13 -7.90 -7.85
CA ARG A 73 6.30 -7.58 -7.03
C ARG A 73 6.02 -6.42 -6.10
N VAL A 74 6.42 -6.55 -4.84
CA VAL A 74 6.38 -5.51 -3.81
C VAL A 74 7.79 -5.29 -3.28
N VAL A 75 8.22 -4.04 -3.26
CA VAL A 75 9.50 -3.61 -2.68
C VAL A 75 9.20 -2.63 -1.56
N TYR A 76 9.79 -2.81 -0.38
CA TYR A 76 9.59 -1.89 0.74
C TYR A 76 10.89 -1.56 1.49
N ALA A 77 10.95 -0.37 2.09
CA ALA A 77 12.17 0.17 2.70
C ALA A 77 12.23 0.04 4.22
N SER A 78 11.12 -0.25 4.90
CA SER A 78 11.05 -0.40 6.36
C SER A 78 9.99 -1.41 6.76
N GLU A 79 10.29 -2.23 7.76
CA GLU A 79 9.30 -3.17 8.31
C GLU A 79 8.29 -2.42 9.17
N TYR A 80 7.00 -2.62 8.90
CA TYR A 80 5.92 -2.21 9.78
C TYR A 80 5.79 -3.20 10.95
N LYS A 81 5.04 -2.82 11.99
CA LYS A 81 4.92 -3.60 13.24
C LYS A 81 4.47 -5.05 13.04
N ASP A 82 3.71 -5.33 11.99
CA ASP A 82 3.14 -6.65 11.68
C ASP A 82 3.52 -7.07 10.26
N LEU A 83 4.23 -8.20 10.15
CA LEU A 83 4.68 -8.79 8.89
C LEU A 83 3.72 -9.83 8.31
N SER A 84 2.58 -10.09 8.96
CA SER A 84 1.57 -11.04 8.47
C SER A 84 1.10 -10.71 7.04
N GLY A 85 1.06 -9.43 6.69
CA GLY A 85 0.75 -8.97 5.34
C GLY A 85 1.81 -9.33 4.31
N VAL A 86 3.10 -9.33 4.69
CA VAL A 86 4.22 -9.74 3.84
C VAL A 86 4.20 -11.26 3.63
N ASP A 87 4.02 -12.02 4.71
CA ASP A 87 3.94 -13.49 4.66
C ASP A 87 2.79 -13.95 3.75
N PHE A 88 1.64 -13.28 3.82
CA PHE A 88 0.51 -13.54 2.94
C PHE A 88 0.89 -13.35 1.45
N LEU A 89 1.56 -12.25 1.12
CA LEU A 89 1.95 -11.93 -0.26
C LEU A 89 2.94 -12.96 -0.81
N GLN A 90 3.94 -13.35 -0.02
CA GLN A 90 4.92 -14.38 -0.41
C GLN A 90 4.24 -15.72 -0.67
N ARG A 91 3.34 -16.15 0.23
CA ARG A 91 2.54 -17.38 0.05
C ARG A 91 1.62 -17.32 -1.16
N ALA A 92 1.15 -16.14 -1.52
CA ALA A 92 0.31 -15.89 -2.68
C ALA A 92 1.10 -15.75 -4.01
N GLY A 93 2.42 -15.97 -3.98
CA GLY A 93 3.28 -15.95 -5.17
C GLY A 93 3.70 -14.54 -5.63
N VAL A 94 3.51 -13.52 -4.79
CA VAL A 94 4.02 -12.17 -5.04
C VAL A 94 5.48 -12.11 -4.60
N VAL A 95 6.36 -11.60 -5.45
CA VAL A 95 7.78 -11.38 -5.10
C VAL A 95 7.85 -10.23 -4.11
N VAL A 96 8.41 -10.46 -2.92
CA VAL A 96 8.53 -9.42 -1.88
C VAL A 96 9.99 -9.20 -1.53
N GLU A 97 10.46 -7.97 -1.65
CA GLU A 97 11.85 -7.59 -1.41
C GLU A 97 11.94 -6.45 -0.39
N PHE A 98 12.78 -6.65 0.62
CA PHE A 98 13.17 -5.61 1.56
C PHE A 98 14.42 -4.90 1.04
N LEU A 99 14.31 -3.60 0.78
CA LEU A 99 15.41 -2.75 0.30
C LEU A 99 15.55 -1.53 1.22
N PRO A 100 16.33 -1.61 2.30
CA PRO A 100 16.53 -0.48 3.20
C PRO A 100 17.22 0.68 2.47
N PRO A 101 16.97 1.94 2.89
CA PRO A 101 17.65 3.08 2.31
C PRO A 101 19.16 2.98 2.54
N VAL A 102 19.94 3.26 1.49
CA VAL A 102 21.40 3.34 1.60
C VAL A 102 21.74 4.63 2.34
N ALA A 103 22.51 4.50 3.42
CA ALA A 103 22.97 5.61 4.27
C ALA A 103 23.85 6.61 3.51
#